data_AF-A0A743PGD0-F1
#
_entry.id   AF-A0A743PGD0-F1
#
_cell.length_a   1.000
_cell.length_b   1.000
_cell.length_c   1.000
_cell.angle_alpha   90.00
_cell.angle_beta   90.00
_cell.angle_gamma   90.00
#
_symmetry.space_group_name_H-M   'P 1'
#
loop_
_entity.id
_entity.type
_entity.pdbx_description
1 polymer ?
#
loop_
_entity_poly.entity_id
_entity_poly.type
_entity_poly.pdbx_seq_one_letter_code
_entity_poly.pdbx_strand_id
1 'polypeptide(L)'
;MGRNSSGLHLRIAEWILERGEAACVYDVAQQFGVTIRQAIGLLSSVVTDSAIETQTGLVIPDRPSGRYNGKYVRTVRVLSIDYETISLRKKTHSYHTYHAKSHQPETDGEMSRAEKWEWVIRNAIRRKR
;
A
#
# COMPACT_ATOMS: atom_id res chain seq x y z
N MET A 1 -2.65 -17.08 2.96
CA MET A 1 -1.44 -16.24 2.91
C MET A 1 -1.44 -15.34 4.13
N GLY A 2 -0.44 -15.51 5.02
CA GLY A 2 -0.42 -14.92 6.35
C GLY A 2 -0.37 -13.39 6.34
N ARG A 3 -1.25 -12.77 7.14
CA ARG A 3 -1.29 -11.31 7.37
C ARG A 3 -0.90 -11.04 8.82
N ASN A 4 0.38 -11.19 9.13
CA ASN A 4 0.98 -10.71 10.38
C ASN A 4 2.33 -10.08 10.06
N SER A 5 2.32 -8.82 9.62
CA SER A 5 3.47 -7.93 9.69
C SER A 5 2.96 -6.50 9.66
N SER A 6 3.40 -5.68 10.62
CA SER A 6 3.52 -4.23 10.46
C SER A 6 3.84 -3.90 9.00
N GLY A 7 2.99 -3.13 8.33
CA GLY A 7 3.11 -2.89 6.89
C GLY A 7 4.51 -2.39 6.54
N LEU A 8 5.03 -2.76 5.37
CA LEU A 8 6.39 -2.41 4.93
C LEU A 8 6.69 -0.90 5.02
N HIS A 9 5.65 -0.06 4.91
CA HIS A 9 5.73 1.40 5.15
C HIS A 9 6.16 1.76 6.58
N LEU A 10 5.71 1.03 7.62
CA LEU A 10 6.14 1.26 9.01
C LEU A 10 7.62 0.95 9.19
N ARG A 11 8.11 -0.16 8.62
CA ARG A 11 9.54 -0.49 8.65
C ARG A 11 10.39 0.54 7.93
N ILE A 12 9.88 1.10 6.83
CA ILE A 12 10.52 2.21 6.13
C ILE A 12 10.53 3.46 7.02
N ALA A 13 9.43 3.77 7.71
CA ALA A 13 9.36 4.93 8.58
C ALA A 13 10.31 4.82 9.78
N GLU A 14 10.37 3.64 10.42
CA GLU A 14 11.32 3.31 11.50
C GLU A 14 12.76 3.50 11.00
N TRP A 15 13.10 2.96 9.84
CA TRP A 15 14.43 3.09 9.25
C TRP A 15 14.79 4.55 8.93
N ILE A 16 13.86 5.35 8.39
CA ILE A 16 14.10 6.78 8.14
C ILE A 16 14.33 7.52 9.46
N LEU A 17 13.55 7.20 10.49
CA LEU A 17 13.68 7.81 11.82
C LEU A 17 15.04 7.47 12.45
N GLU A 18 15.46 6.21 12.42
CA GLU A 18 16.75 5.73 12.93
C GLU A 18 17.93 6.39 12.21
N ARG A 19 17.81 6.59 10.89
CA ARG A 19 18.83 7.29 10.09
C ARG A 19 18.95 8.78 10.47
N GLY A 20 17.89 9.40 10.97
CA GLY A 20 17.84 10.81 11.37
C GLY A 20 17.86 11.82 10.21
N GLU A 21 18.01 11.35 8.98
CA GLU A 21 18.07 12.12 7.74
C GLU A 21 16.84 11.89 6.85
N ALA A 22 16.60 12.79 5.91
CA ALA A 22 15.56 12.59 4.91
C ALA A 22 15.98 11.51 3.90
N ALA A 23 15.06 10.62 3.54
CA ALA A 23 15.27 9.59 2.53
C ALA A 23 14.45 9.88 1.26
N CYS A 24 15.02 9.55 0.10
CA CYS A 24 14.33 9.62 -1.18
C CYS A 24 13.86 8.24 -1.66
N VAL A 25 13.13 8.24 -2.78
CA VAL A 25 12.62 7.02 -3.42
C VAL A 25 13.75 6.04 -3.76
N TYR A 26 14.92 6.54 -4.17
CA TYR A 26 16.07 5.70 -4.53
C TYR A 26 16.68 5.02 -3.31
N ASP A 27 16.82 5.75 -2.20
CA ASP A 27 17.32 5.17 -0.95
C ASP A 27 16.42 4.04 -0.47
N VAL A 28 15.09 4.24 -0.52
CA VAL A 28 14.10 3.22 -0.16
C VAL A 28 14.14 2.02 -1.10
N ALA A 29 14.24 2.27 -2.42
CA ALA A 29 14.33 1.20 -3.40
C ALA A 29 15.58 0.34 -3.20
N GLN A 30 16.73 0.97 -2.95
CA GLN A 30 17.99 0.30 -2.69
C GLN A 30 17.96 -0.47 -1.36
N GLN A 31 17.55 0.18 -0.27
CA GLN A 31 17.57 -0.41 1.07
C GLN A 31 16.61 -1.60 1.21
N PHE A 32 15.42 -1.51 0.60
CA PHE A 32 14.38 -2.52 0.76
C PHE A 32 14.26 -3.46 -0.45
N GLY A 33 15.13 -3.32 -1.46
CA GLY A 33 15.12 -4.16 -2.65
C GLY A 33 13.81 -4.09 -3.44
N VAL A 34 13.14 -2.94 -3.43
CA VAL A 34 11.85 -2.74 -4.10
C VAL A 34 12.01 -1.91 -5.37
N THR A 35 11.07 -2.04 -6.31
CA THR A 35 11.07 -1.19 -7.50
C THR A 35 10.83 0.28 -7.13
N ILE A 36 11.34 1.21 -7.95
CA ILE A 36 11.08 2.66 -7.80
C ILE A 36 9.57 2.95 -7.68
N ARG A 37 8.73 2.25 -8.44
CA ARG A 37 7.26 2.41 -8.38
C ARG A 37 6.68 1.99 -7.03
N GLN A 38 7.16 0.88 -6.47
CA GLN A 38 6.75 0.43 -5.13
C GLN A 38 7.27 1.39 -4.05
N ALA A 39 8.52 1.86 -4.15
CA ALA A 39 9.09 2.83 -3.23
C ALA A 39 8.29 4.14 -3.21
N ILE A 40 7.81 4.62 -4.36
CA ILE A 40 6.89 5.77 -4.43
C ILE A 40 5.62 5.51 -3.62
N GLY A 41 4.96 4.36 -3.87
CA GLY A 41 3.73 4.00 -3.16
C GLY A 41 3.95 3.88 -1.64
N LEU A 42 5.06 3.28 -1.22
CA LEU A 42 5.41 3.11 0.19
C LEU A 42 5.70 4.44 0.87
N LEU A 43 6.47 5.34 0.24
CA LEU A 43 6.70 6.69 0.77
C LEU A 43 5.42 7.52 0.80
N SER A 44 4.53 7.38 -0.19
CA SER A 44 3.19 7.99 -0.12
C SER A 44 2.42 7.48 1.10
N SER A 45 2.42 6.17 1.37
CA SER A 45 1.80 5.61 2.56
C SER A 45 2.39 6.16 3.86
N VAL A 46 3.73 6.30 3.94
CA VAL A 46 4.41 6.92 5.10
C VAL A 46 3.93 8.35 5.34
N VAL A 47 3.86 9.18 4.29
CA VAL A 47 3.45 10.59 4.38
C VAL A 47 1.98 10.74 4.76
N THR A 48 1.11 9.82 4.31
CA THR A 48 -0.33 9.89 4.58
C THR A 48 -0.76 9.20 5.87
N ASP A 49 0.13 8.46 6.53
CA ASP A 49 -0.20 7.74 7.75
C ASP A 49 -0.31 8.71 8.92
N SER A 50 -1.49 8.79 9.53
CA SER A 50 -1.76 9.73 10.63
C SER A 50 -0.97 9.46 11.92
N ALA A 51 -0.36 8.27 12.06
CA ALA A 51 0.48 7.93 13.19
C ALA A 51 1.97 8.28 12.96
N ILE A 52 2.31 8.82 11.80
CA ILE A 52 3.69 9.12 11.43
C ILE A 52 3.78 10.62 11.14
N GLU A 53 4.53 11.32 11.98
CA GLU A 53 4.83 12.72 11.73
C GLU A 53 5.98 12.80 10.73
N THR A 54 5.74 13.48 9.61
CA THR A 54 6.73 13.59 8.53
C THR A 54 6.99 15.02 8.14
N GLN A 55 8.24 15.29 7.78
CA GLN A 55 8.64 16.51 7.08
C GLN A 55 9.02 16.13 5.66
N THR A 56 8.33 16.70 4.68
CA THR A 56 8.67 16.51 3.27
C THR A 56 9.63 17.61 2.83
N GLY A 57 10.76 17.19 2.25
CA GLY A 57 11.85 18.07 1.87
C GLY A 57 11.89 18.40 0.38
N LEU A 58 13.01 19.01 -0.02
CA LEU A 58 13.28 19.44 -1.38
C LEU A 58 13.01 18.35 -2.41
N VAL A 59 12.33 18.80 -3.45
CA VAL A 59 12.17 18.15 -4.73
C VAL A 59 13.56 17.86 -5.32
N ILE A 60 13.94 16.59 -5.43
CA ILE A 60 15.16 16.18 -6.13
C ILE A 60 14.89 16.26 -7.64
N PRO A 61 15.68 17.06 -8.39
CA PRO A 61 15.58 17.14 -9.84
C PRO A 61 16.39 16.00 -10.44
N ASP A 62 15.89 14.77 -10.34
CA ASP A 62 16.40 13.73 -11.22
C ASP A 62 15.32 12.68 -11.49
N ARG A 63 15.11 12.36 -12.77
CA ARG A 63 14.26 11.25 -13.17
C ARG A 63 14.69 10.68 -14.52
N PRO A 64 14.74 9.34 -14.66
CA PRO A 64 14.75 8.70 -15.96
C PRO A 64 13.41 8.95 -16.68
N SER A 65 13.49 9.21 -18.00
CA SER A 65 12.38 9.60 -18.86
C SER A 65 11.23 8.56 -18.87
N GLY A 66 9.97 9.02 -18.76
CA GLY A 66 8.81 8.11 -18.70
C GLY A 66 7.44 8.79 -18.55
N ARG A 67 6.42 8.19 -19.16
CA ARG A 67 5.08 8.76 -19.44
C ARG A 67 4.14 8.95 -18.21
N TYR A 68 4.55 8.52 -17.02
CA TYR A 68 3.78 8.64 -15.76
C TYR A 68 4.47 9.54 -14.71
N ASN A 69 5.45 10.33 -15.15
CA ASN A 69 6.34 11.08 -14.27
C ASN A 69 5.79 12.46 -13.92
N GLY A 70 4.95 12.52 -12.88
CA GLY A 70 4.62 13.77 -12.17
C GLY A 70 5.87 14.34 -11.49
N LYS A 71 6.61 15.13 -12.27
CA LYS A 71 7.67 16.12 -12.02
C LYS A 71 8.75 15.94 -10.94
N TYR A 72 8.59 15.32 -9.77
CA TYR A 72 9.64 15.45 -8.71
C TYR A 72 9.74 14.24 -7.76
N VAL A 73 10.96 13.86 -7.34
CA VAL A 73 11.20 12.90 -6.25
C VAL A 73 11.26 13.69 -4.94
N ARG A 74 10.32 13.46 -4.02
CA ARG A 74 10.30 14.11 -2.70
C ARG A 74 11.20 13.35 -1.74
N THR A 75 12.02 14.05 -0.97
CA THR A 75 12.64 13.48 0.23
C THR A 75 11.63 13.51 1.38
N VAL A 76 11.66 12.49 2.22
CA VAL A 76 10.80 12.35 3.39
C VAL A 76 11.70 12.14 4.61
N ARG A 77 11.55 13.00 5.61
CA ARG A 77 12.11 12.80 6.94
C ARG A 77 10.98 12.41 7.88
N VAL A 78 11.20 11.40 8.70
CA VAL A 78 10.28 11.02 9.77
C VAL A 78 10.73 11.73 11.04
N LEU A 79 9.80 12.44 11.69
CA LEU A 79 10.05 13.20 12.91
C LEU A 79 9.70 12.38 14.14
N SER A 80 8.56 11.71 14.11
CA SER A 80 8.06 10.89 15.22
C SER A 80 7.10 9.81 14.72
N ILE A 81 6.92 8.76 15.51
CA ILE A 81 5.98 7.66 15.25
C ILE A 81 5.16 7.42 16.53
N ASP A 82 3.84 7.53 16.41
CA ASP A 82 2.89 7.20 17.47
C ASP A 82 2.60 5.68 17.48
N TYR A 83 3.39 4.97 18.27
CA TYR A 83 3.25 3.53 18.46
C TYR A 83 1.97 3.11 19.18
N GLU A 84 1.34 4.01 19.96
CA GLU A 84 0.06 3.71 20.61
C GLU A 84 -1.05 3.65 19.57
N THR A 85 -1.13 4.66 18.70
CA THR A 85 -2.09 4.68 17.58
C THR A 85 -1.89 3.47 16.66
N ILE A 86 -0.64 3.09 16.34
CA ILE A 86 -0.36 1.88 15.55
C ILE A 86 -0.82 0.61 16.27
N SER A 87 -0.58 0.52 17.57
CA SER A 87 -0.96 -0.63 18.39
C SER A 87 -2.48 -0.79 18.50
N LEU A 88 -3.22 0.33 18.57
CA LEU A 88 -4.68 0.33 18.56
C LEU A 88 -5.24 -0.19 17.23
N ARG A 89 -4.64 0.15 16.08
CA ARG A 89 -5.06 -0.38 14.77
C ARG A 89 -5.02 -1.91 14.70
N LYS A 90 -3.98 -2.54 15.26
CA LYS A 90 -3.87 -4.01 15.31
C LYS A 90 -5.04 -4.62 16.08
N LYS A 91 -5.48 -3.98 17.18
CA LYS A 91 -6.64 -4.41 17.95
C LYS A 91 -7.93 -4.22 17.15
N THR A 92 -8.16 -3.05 16.55
CA THR A 92 -9.38 -2.77 15.77
C THR A 92 -9.53 -3.69 14.56
N HIS A 93 -8.43 -3.97 13.83
CA HIS A 93 -8.45 -4.94 12.73
C HIS A 93 -8.75 -6.38 13.17
N SER A 94 -8.38 -6.77 14.40
CA SER A 94 -8.74 -8.08 14.96
C SER A 94 -10.23 -8.20 15.28
N TYR A 95 -10.93 -7.09 15.53
CA TYR A 95 -12.39 -7.07 15.72
C TYR A 95 -13.15 -6.91 14.40
N HIS A 96 -12.46 -6.52 13.33
CA HIS A 96 -12.94 -6.60 11.95
C HIS A 96 -12.55 -7.91 11.29
N THR A 97 -12.79 -9.05 11.96
CA THR A 97 -13.25 -10.22 11.22
C THR A 97 -14.60 -9.83 10.62
N TYR A 98 -14.57 -9.18 9.45
CA TYR A 98 -15.64 -9.35 8.50
C TYR A 98 -15.73 -10.86 8.28
N HIS A 99 -16.56 -11.51 9.09
CA HIS A 99 -17.20 -12.74 8.71
C HIS A 99 -17.99 -12.38 7.46
N ALA A 100 -17.33 -12.40 6.30
CA ALA A 100 -17.99 -12.58 5.02
C ALA A 100 -18.61 -13.99 5.02
N LYS A 101 -19.56 -14.24 5.94
CA LYS A 101 -20.44 -15.41 5.97
C LYS A 101 -21.31 -15.46 4.70
N SER A 102 -21.27 -14.43 3.85
CA SER A 102 -21.99 -14.29 2.59
C SER A 102 -21.13 -14.39 1.33
N HIS A 103 -19.83 -14.62 1.44
CA HIS A 103 -19.02 -15.04 0.29
C HIS A 103 -18.60 -16.50 0.50
N GLN A 104 -19.59 -17.38 0.40
CA GLN A 104 -19.25 -18.68 -0.15
C GLN A 104 -18.76 -18.42 -1.57
N PRO A 105 -17.54 -18.84 -1.94
CA PRO A 105 -17.25 -19.02 -3.36
C PRO A 105 -18.33 -19.99 -3.85
N GLU A 106 -19.20 -19.51 -4.74
CA GLU A 106 -20.06 -20.42 -5.50
C GLU A 106 -19.09 -21.45 -6.08
N THR A 107 -19.28 -22.69 -5.64
CA THR A 107 -18.49 -23.89 -5.95
C THR A 107 -17.79 -23.77 -7.29
N ASP A 108 -16.46 -23.98 -7.28
CA ASP A 108 -15.65 -24.36 -8.43
C ASP A 108 -16.11 -25.76 -8.95
N GLY A 109 -17.37 -25.89 -9.34
CA GLY A 109 -17.72 -26.83 -10.39
C GLY A 109 -17.08 -26.28 -11.66
N GLU A 110 -16.26 -27.06 -12.34
CA GLU A 110 -15.60 -26.66 -13.59
C GLU A 110 -16.65 -26.26 -14.63
N MET A 111 -17.08 -25.00 -14.59
CA MET A 111 -17.97 -24.44 -15.59
C MET A 111 -17.22 -24.48 -16.92
N SER A 112 -17.85 -25.10 -17.91
CA SER A 112 -17.37 -25.07 -19.27
C SER A 112 -17.24 -23.62 -19.75
N ARG A 113 -16.42 -23.41 -20.78
CA ARG A 113 -16.19 -22.07 -21.34
C ARG A 113 -17.51 -21.37 -21.74
N ALA A 114 -18.51 -22.13 -22.19
CA ALA A 114 -19.82 -21.61 -22.57
C ALA A 114 -20.60 -21.08 -21.35
N GLU A 115 -20.63 -21.85 -20.26
CA GLU A 115 -21.34 -21.47 -19.04
C GLU A 115 -20.73 -20.23 -18.39
N LYS A 116 -19.39 -20.09 -18.44
CA LYS A 116 -18.70 -18.88 -17.97
C LYS A 116 -19.13 -17.63 -18.74
N TRP A 117 -19.27 -17.72 -20.07
CA TRP A 117 -19.71 -16.60 -20.90
C TRP A 117 -21.15 -16.20 -20.61
N GLU A 118 -22.06 -17.16 -20.43
CA GLU A 118 -23.44 -16.88 -20.04
C GLU A 118 -23.53 -16.18 -18.68
N TRP A 119 -22.74 -16.62 -17.70
CA TRP A 119 -22.71 -16.00 -16.38
C TRP A 119 -22.24 -14.54 -16.43
N VAL A 120 -21.20 -14.25 -17.24
CA VAL A 120 -20.71 -12.88 -17.45
C VAL A 120 -21.80 -11.99 -18.07
N ILE A 121 -22.51 -12.49 -19.08
CA ILE A 121 -23.57 -11.73 -19.77
C ILE A 121 -24.73 -11.43 -18.81
N ARG A 122 -25.21 -12.43 -18.05
CA ARG A 122 -26.31 -12.23 -17.08
C ARG A 122 -25.94 -11.22 -16.00
N ASN A 123 -24.71 -11.27 -15.48
CA ASN A 123 -24.27 -10.35 -14.44
C ASN A 123 -23.93 -8.95 -14.97
N ALA A 124 -23.53 -8.82 -16.24
CA ALA A 124 -23.34 -7.53 -16.88
C ALA A 124 -24.66 -6.77 -17.07
N ILE A 125 -25.75 -7.50 -17.38
CA ILE A 125 -27.10 -6.91 -17.53
C ILE A 125 -27.64 -6.41 -16.19
N ARG A 126 -27.40 -7.15 -15.08
CA ARG A 126 -27.85 -6.75 -13.74
C ARG A 126 -27.23 -5.46 -13.21
N ARG A 127 -26.04 -5.07 -13.68
CA ARG A 127 -25.32 -3.87 -13.18
C ARG A 127 -25.76 -2.55 -13.82
N LYS A 128 -26.65 -2.57 -14.81
CA LYS A 128 -27.12 -1.37 -15.54
C LYS A 128 -28.48 -0.83 -15.07
N ARG A 129 -29.01 -1.27 -13.92
CA ARG A 129 -30.19 -0.68 -13.28
C ARG A 129 -29.78 0.05 -12.00
#